data_AF-A0A6I4WAL0-F1
#
_entry.id   AF-A0A6I4WAL0-F1
#
_cell.length_a   1.000
_cell.length_b   1.000
_cell.length_c   1.000
_cell.angle_alpha   90.00
_cell.angle_beta   90.00
_cell.angle_gamma   90.00
#
_symmetry.space_group_name_H-M   'P 1'
#
loop_
_entity.id
_entity.type
_entity.pdbx_description
1 polymer ?
#
loop_
_entity_poly.entity_id
_entity_poly.type
_entity_poly.pdbx_seq_one_letter_code
_entity_poly.pdbx_strand_id
1 'polypeptide(L)'
;MQIRRTLAEARPDAFLPDLAMSLVVMGRALVDLDRVQEGTRHLIEGLAIAADRDLQELARACVEFLRHAHVQDADAVTATWRQIAGGDPPQWLQ
;
A
#
# COMPACT_ATOMS: atom_id res chain seq x y z
N MET A 1 3.45 11.38 -4.98
CA MET A 1 4.83 11.17 -5.49
C MET A 1 4.80 10.88 -6.99
N GLN A 2 4.83 11.90 -7.85
CA GLN A 2 4.88 11.67 -9.30
C GLN A 2 6.29 11.29 -9.79
N ILE A 3 7.35 11.87 -9.22
CA ILE A 3 8.74 11.66 -9.69
C ILE A 3 9.15 10.18 -9.63
N ARG A 4 8.89 9.48 -8.52
CA ARG A 4 9.23 8.05 -8.40
C ARG A 4 8.41 7.16 -9.34
N ARG A 5 7.16 7.53 -9.65
CA ARG A 5 6.34 6.82 -10.64
C ARG A 5 6.92 7.00 -12.05
N THR A 6 7.24 8.23 -12.44
CA THR A 6 7.88 8.52 -13.74
C THR A 6 9.25 7.84 -13.89
N LEU A 7 10.06 7.81 -12.82
CA LEU A 7 11.34 7.10 -12.84
C LEU A 7 11.16 5.58 -12.91
N ALA A 8 10.17 5.02 -12.22
CA ALA A 8 9.83 3.59 -12.31
C ALA A 8 9.29 3.21 -13.69
N GLU A 9 8.52 4.06 -14.37
CA GLU A 9 8.12 3.84 -15.76
C GLU A 9 9.33 3.77 -16.70
N ALA A 10 10.35 4.61 -16.46
CA ALA A 10 11.55 4.65 -17.30
C ALA A 10 12.55 3.52 -16.99
N ARG A 11 12.71 3.14 -15.71
CA ARG A 11 13.62 2.09 -15.24
C ARG A 11 13.00 1.34 -14.04
N PRO A 12 12.08 0.39 -14.31
CA PRO A 12 11.32 -0.30 -13.27
C PRO A 12 12.22 -0.99 -12.24
N ASP A 13 13.25 -1.71 -12.70
CA ASP A 13 14.13 -2.49 -11.83
C ASP A 13 14.89 -1.65 -10.81
N ALA A 14 15.21 -0.39 -11.15
CA ALA A 14 16.00 0.48 -10.29
C ALA A 14 15.15 1.27 -9.29
N PHE A 15 13.90 1.62 -9.64
CA PHE A 15 13.12 2.59 -8.87
C PHE A 15 11.82 2.05 -8.26
N LEU A 16 11.37 0.85 -8.65
CA LEU A 16 10.20 0.22 -8.02
C LEU A 16 10.38 -0.09 -6.53
N PRO A 17 11.54 -0.58 -6.04
CA PRO A 17 11.75 -0.78 -4.60
C PRO A 17 11.63 0.52 -3.80
N ASP A 18 12.24 1.60 -4.30
CA ASP A 18 12.16 2.91 -3.66
C ASP A 18 10.74 3.50 -3.74
N LEU A 19 10.01 3.27 -4.83
CA LEU A 19 8.62 3.67 -4.94
C LEU A 19 7.75 2.94 -3.92
N ALA A 20 7.89 1.60 -3.81
CA ALA A 20 7.16 0.79 -2.84
C ALA A 20 7.42 1.28 -1.42
N MET A 21 8.69 1.45 -1.03
CA MET A 21 9.05 2.00 0.29
C MET A 21 8.41 3.38 0.53
N SER A 22 8.43 4.26 -0.46
CA SER A 22 7.81 5.58 -0.34
C SER A 22 6.30 5.50 -0.08
N LEU A 23 5.62 4.59 -0.78
CA LEU A 23 4.18 4.37 -0.62
C LEU A 23 3.87 3.80 0.76
N VAL A 24 4.69 2.89 1.29
CA VAL A 24 4.54 2.38 2.66
C VAL A 24 4.62 3.50 3.69
N VAL A 25 5.67 4.34 3.60
CA VAL A 25 5.88 5.46 4.53
C VAL A 25 4.74 6.46 4.46
N MET A 26 4.30 6.82 3.25
CA MET A 26 3.16 7.72 3.05
C MET A 26 1.86 7.12 3.57
N GLY A 27 1.62 5.84 3.29
CA GLY A 27 0.45 5.11 3.73
C GLY A 27 0.33 5.12 5.26
N ARG A 28 1.40 4.74 5.94
CA ARG A 28 1.49 4.79 7.41
C ARG A 28 1.24 6.19 7.96
N ALA A 29 1.91 7.20 7.43
CA ALA A 29 1.75 8.58 7.91
C ALA A 29 0.31 9.10 7.72
N LEU A 30 -0.38 8.71 6.65
CA LEU A 30 -1.77 9.09 6.42
C LEU A 30 -2.73 8.38 7.37
N VAL A 31 -2.50 7.09 7.68
CA VAL A 31 -3.28 6.35 8.69
C VAL A 31 -3.09 6.98 10.08
N ASP A 32 -1.85 7.31 10.45
CA ASP A 32 -1.53 8.01 11.71
C ASP A 32 -2.22 9.39 11.81
N LEU A 33 -2.54 10.02 10.67
CA LEU A 33 -3.27 11.29 10.57
C LEU A 33 -4.78 11.12 10.36
N ASP A 34 -5.33 9.93 10.61
CA ASP A 34 -6.75 9.58 10.47
C ASP A 34 -7.31 9.68 9.03
N ARG A 35 -6.41 9.74 8.04
CA ARG A 35 -6.75 9.70 6.60
C ARG A 35 -6.70 8.27 6.08
N VAL A 36 -7.43 7.38 6.74
CA VAL A 36 -7.34 5.91 6.56
C VAL A 36 -7.56 5.48 5.10
N GLN A 37 -8.55 6.05 4.41
CA GLN A 37 -8.83 5.70 3.01
C GLN A 37 -7.64 6.00 2.08
N GLU A 38 -7.01 7.16 2.23
CA GLU A 38 -5.87 7.55 1.40
C GLU A 38 -4.61 6.75 1.78
N GLY A 39 -4.41 6.52 3.08
CA GLY A 39 -3.32 5.68 3.56
C GLY A 39 -3.41 4.26 3.04
N THR A 40 -4.60 3.66 3.10
CA THR A 40 -4.90 2.32 2.59
C THR A 40 -4.59 2.20 1.10
N ARG A 41 -4.97 3.21 0.30
CA ARG A 41 -4.66 3.23 -1.14
C ARG A 41 -3.16 3.11 -1.38
N HIS A 42 -2.35 3.90 -0.68
CA HIS A 42 -0.90 3.83 -0.81
C HIS A 42 -0.32 2.49 -0.33
N LEU A 43 -0.85 1.92 0.75
CA LEU A 43 -0.40 0.61 1.25
C LEU A 43 -0.73 -0.52 0.27
N ILE A 44 -1.90 -0.52 -0.37
CA ILE A 44 -2.28 -1.52 -1.38
C ILE A 44 -1.37 -1.41 -2.61
N GLU A 45 -1.14 -0.19 -3.11
CA GLU A 45 -0.22 0.01 -4.23
C GLU A 45 1.21 -0.43 -3.89
N GLY A 46 1.70 -0.09 -2.68
CA GLY A 46 3.01 -0.50 -2.19
C GLY A 46 3.12 -2.02 -2.05
N LEU A 47 2.08 -2.69 -1.56
CA LEU A 47 2.01 -4.15 -1.44
C LEU A 47 2.07 -4.83 -2.81
N ALA A 48 1.34 -4.31 -3.80
CA ALA A 48 1.34 -4.85 -5.15
C ALA A 48 2.75 -4.80 -5.78
N ILE A 49 3.45 -3.66 -5.66
CA ILE A 49 4.83 -3.53 -6.16
C ILE A 49 5.76 -4.46 -5.38
N ALA A 50 5.64 -4.52 -4.05
CA ALA A 50 6.50 -5.37 -3.22
C ALA A 50 6.31 -6.86 -3.55
N ALA A 51 5.08 -7.30 -3.82
CA ALA A 51 4.79 -8.67 -4.22
C ALA A 51 5.36 -9.01 -5.61
N ASP A 52 5.19 -8.12 -6.60
CA ASP A 52 5.71 -8.29 -7.96
C ASP A 52 7.25 -8.37 -7.99
N ARG A 53 7.90 -7.61 -7.09
CA ARG A 53 9.36 -7.48 -7.03
C ARG A 53 10.03 -8.40 -6.00
N ASP A 54 9.28 -9.30 -5.38
CA ASP A 54 9.74 -10.21 -4.32
C ASP A 54 10.43 -9.48 -3.12
N LEU A 55 9.91 -8.30 -2.77
CA LEU A 55 10.41 -7.48 -1.66
C LEU A 55 9.72 -7.89 -0.36
N GLN A 56 10.08 -9.06 0.16
CA GLN A 56 9.40 -9.72 1.29
C GLN A 56 9.23 -8.82 2.53
N GLU A 57 10.27 -8.08 2.93
CA GLU A 57 10.21 -7.19 4.09
C GLU A 57 9.23 -6.03 3.89
N LEU A 58 9.16 -5.48 2.67
CA LEU A 58 8.21 -4.43 2.34
C LEU A 58 6.77 -4.96 2.26
N ALA A 59 6.58 -6.14 1.68
CA ALA A 59 5.27 -6.78 1.62
C ALA A 59 4.73 -7.03 3.04
N ARG A 60 5.59 -7.53 3.94
CA ARG A 60 5.25 -7.73 5.35
C ARG A 60 4.85 -6.42 6.03
N ALA A 61 5.62 -5.35 5.84
CA ALA A 61 5.31 -4.04 6.42
C ALA A 61 3.96 -3.51 5.91
N CYS A 62 3.67 -3.63 4.61
CA CYS A 62 2.37 -3.26 4.07
C CYS A 62 1.21 -4.02 4.74
N VAL A 63 1.34 -5.34 4.90
CA VAL A 63 0.31 -6.17 5.54
C VAL A 63 0.07 -5.73 6.98
N GLU A 64 1.13 -5.43 7.74
CA GLU A 64 1.00 -4.95 9.12
C GLU A 64 0.27 -3.60 9.19
N PHE A 65 0.66 -2.64 8.36
CA PHE A 65 0.00 -1.33 8.34
C PHE A 65 -1.44 -1.39 7.80
N LEU A 66 -1.74 -2.31 6.88
CA LEU A 66 -3.11 -2.53 6.42
C LEU A 66 -4.00 -3.08 7.53
N ARG A 67 -3.49 -3.98 8.38
CA ARG A 67 -4.23 -4.43 9.57
C ARG A 67 -4.46 -3.31 10.56
N HIS A 68 -3.44 -2.47 10.80
CA HIS A 68 -3.59 -1.30 11.67
C HIS A 68 -4.67 -0.34 11.12
N ALA A 69 -4.62 -0.04 9.82
CA ALA A 69 -5.64 0.76 9.15
C ALA A 69 -7.04 0.13 9.26
N HIS A 70 -7.15 -1.20 9.16
CA HIS A 70 -8.42 -1.91 9.27
C HIS A 70 -9.02 -1.84 10.67
N VAL A 71 -8.19 -1.92 11.72
CA VAL A 71 -8.63 -1.74 13.11
C VAL A 71 -9.16 -0.32 13.34
N GLN A 72 -8.60 0.68 12.66
CA GLN A 72 -9.00 2.08 12.78
C GLN A 72 -10.29 2.38 12.01
N ASP A 73 -10.40 1.92 10.76
CA ASP A 73 -11.59 2.07 9.92
C ASP A 73 -11.72 0.92 8.88
N ALA A 74 -12.42 -0.14 9.29
CA ALA A 74 -12.63 -1.34 8.48
C ALA A 74 -13.44 -1.07 7.20
N ASP A 75 -14.39 -0.14 7.25
CA ASP A 75 -15.26 0.20 6.12
C ASP A 75 -14.46 0.94 5.04
N ALA A 76 -13.64 1.92 5.44
CA ALA A 76 -12.75 2.63 4.54
C ALA A 76 -11.73 1.69 3.89
N VAL A 77 -11.16 0.76 4.66
CA VAL A 77 -10.22 -0.24 4.11
C VAL A 77 -10.91 -1.15 3.10
N THR A 78 -12.08 -1.67 3.45
CA THR A 78 -12.85 -2.58 2.59
C THR A 78 -13.29 -1.90 1.30
N ALA A 79 -13.82 -0.68 1.38
CA ALA A 79 -14.22 0.10 0.21
C ALA A 79 -13.03 0.40 -0.70
N THR A 80 -11.89 0.76 -0.11
CA THR A 80 -10.66 1.05 -0.87
C THR A 80 -10.10 -0.20 -1.54
N TRP A 81 -10.11 -1.33 -0.85
CA TRP A 81 -9.68 -2.62 -1.40
C TRP A 81 -10.54 -3.02 -2.60
N ARG A 82 -11.86 -2.96 -2.46
CA ARG A 82 -12.81 -3.25 -3.56
C ARG A 82 -12.57 -2.36 -4.76
N GLN A 83 -12.32 -1.07 -4.54
CA GLN A 83 -12.07 -0.11 -5.60
C GLN A 83 -10.77 -0.41 -6.38
N ILE A 84 -9.71 -0.85 -5.70
CA ILE A 84 -8.36 -0.97 -6.30
C ILE A 84 -8.08 -2.40 -6.78
N ALA A 85 -8.30 -3.39 -5.91
CA ALA A 85 -7.94 -4.78 -6.16
C ALA A 85 -9.08 -5.58 -6.82
N GLY A 86 -10.30 -5.03 -6.89
CA GLY A 86 -11.42 -5.66 -7.61
C GLY A 86 -11.98 -6.92 -6.92
N GLY A 87 -12.20 -6.86 -5.61
CA GLY A 87 -12.80 -7.94 -4.83
C GLY A 87 -12.86 -7.61 -3.35
N ASP A 88 -13.29 -8.55 -2.51
CA ASP A 88 -13.24 -8.38 -1.06
C ASP A 88 -11.82 -8.49 -0.52
N PRO A 89 -11.49 -7.79 0.58
CA PRO A 89 -10.21 -7.95 1.24
C PRO A 89 -10.03 -9.41 1.68
N PRO A 90 -8.82 -9.97 1.52
CA PRO A 90 -8.51 -11.35 1.88
C PRO A 90 -8.63 -11.57 3.39
N GLN A 91 -8.85 -12.82 3.80
CA GLN A 91 -9.12 -13.18 5.19
C GLN A 91 -8.03 -12.76 6.19
N TRP A 92 -6.77 -12.63 5.76
CA TRP A 92 -5.70 -12.15 6.64
C TRP A 92 -5.80 -10.66 7.02
N LEU A 93 -6.69 -9.93 6.34
CA LEU A 93 -7.03 -8.52 6.55
C LEU A 93 -8.40 -8.33 7.24
N GLN A 94 -9.07 -9.41 7.61
CA GLN A 94 -10.36 -9.43 8.31
C GLN A 94 -10.19 -9.74 9.80
#